data_AF-A0A537VQ06-F1
#
_entry.id   AF-A0A537VQ06-F1
#
_cell.length_a   1.000
_cell.length_b   1.000
_cell.length_c   1.000
_cell.angle_alpha   90.00
_cell.angle_beta   90.00
_cell.angle_gamma   90.00
#
_symmetry.space_group_name_H-M   'P 1'
#
loop_
_entity.id
_entity.type
_entity.pdbx_description
1 polymer ?
#
loop_
_entity_poly.entity_id
_entity_poly.type
_entity_poly.pdbx_seq_one_letter_code
_entity_poly.pdbx_strand_id
1 'polypeptide(L)' 'MATPVVPNQFAVGKNKIIHKPTRATFSFETGHTTFKSINWGGAEEQLSSGLDYRKDDIIRVAQQLLSKLPR' A
#
# COMPACT_ATOMS: atom_id res chain seq x y z
N MET A 1 10.99 -10.45 12.95
CA MET A 1 11.53 -9.87 11.69
C MET A 1 10.34 -9.42 10.87
N ALA A 2 10.42 -8.22 10.28
CA ALA A 2 9.33 -7.71 9.47
C ALA A 2 9.11 -8.57 8.23
N THR A 3 7.86 -8.80 7.86
CA THR A 3 7.53 -9.54 6.64
C THR A 3 7.89 -8.67 5.43
N PRO A 4 8.62 -9.20 4.43
CA PRO A 4 8.98 -8.42 3.25
C PRO A 4 7.73 -7.99 2.49
N VAL A 5 7.69 -6.70 2.15
CA VAL A 5 6.64 -6.13 1.32
C VAL A 5 7.09 -6.17 -0.14
N VAL A 6 6.29 -6.80 -1.01
CA VAL A 6 6.60 -6.95 -2.43
C VAL A 6 5.46 -6.45 -3.33
N PRO A 7 5.74 -5.95 -4.54
CA PRO A 7 4.72 -5.37 -5.43
C PRO A 7 3.52 -6.28 -5.72
N ASN A 8 3.72 -7.61 -5.80
CA ASN A 8 2.65 -8.57 -6.10
C ASN A 8 1.57 -8.67 -5.00
N GLN A 9 1.90 -8.23 -3.77
CA GLN A 9 0.94 -8.14 -2.67
C GLN A 9 -0.05 -6.97 -2.85
N PHE A 10 0.15 -6.12 -3.86
CA PHE A 10 -0.73 -5.00 -4.13
C PHE A 10 -1.67 -5.28 -5.30
N ALA A 11 -2.87 -4.71 -5.23
CA ALA A 11 -3.78 -4.56 -6.35
C ALA A 11 -3.79 -3.08 -6.76
N VAL A 12 -3.44 -2.79 -8.01
CA VAL A 12 -3.43 -1.43 -8.55
C VAL A 12 -4.70 -1.22 -9.38
N GLY A 13 -5.49 -0.21 -9.00
CA GLY A 13 -6.68 0.23 -9.72
C GLY A 13 -6.53 1.65 -10.27
N LYS A 14 -7.61 2.18 -10.84
CA LYS A 14 -7.61 3.50 -11.53
C LYS A 14 -7.20 4.69 -10.65
N ASN A 15 -7.59 4.68 -9.37
CA ASN A 15 -7.38 5.78 -8.41
C ASN A 15 -7.03 5.27 -7.00
N LYS A 16 -6.65 4.00 -6.90
CA LYS A 16 -6.29 3.39 -5.62
C LYS A 16 -5.32 2.24 -5.79
N ILE A 17 -4.44 2.06 -4.81
CA ILE A 17 -3.58 0.88 -4.65
C ILE A 17 -3.99 0.20 -3.34
N ILE A 18 -4.19 -1.11 -3.34
CA ILE A 18 -4.62 -1.86 -2.16
C ILE A 18 -3.55 -2.89 -1.81
N HIS A 19 -2.97 -2.82 -0.62
CA HIS A 19 -2.12 -3.87 -0.06
C HIS A 19 -3.02 -5.01 0.44
N LYS A 20 -3.05 -6.13 -0.28
CA LYS A 20 -3.97 -7.25 -0.02
C LYS A 20 -3.83 -7.82 1.41
N PRO A 21 -2.61 -8.05 1.95
CA PRO A 21 -2.46 -8.68 3.28
C PRO A 21 -3.04 -7.85 4.42
N THR A 22 -2.84 -6.53 4.40
CA THR A 22 -3.30 -5.63 5.48
C THR A 22 -4.57 -4.88 5.13
N ARG A 23 -5.05 -5.02 3.90
CA ARG A 23 -6.16 -4.24 3.31
C ARG A 23 -5.91 -2.72 3.33
N ALA A 24 -4.65 -2.30 3.47
CA ALA A 24 -4.29 -0.88 3.41
C ALA A 24 -4.59 -0.34 2.01
N THR A 25 -5.36 0.74 1.95
CA THR A 25 -5.84 1.36 0.73
C THR A 25 -5.21 2.74 0.58
N PHE A 26 -4.51 2.94 -0.52
CA PHE A 26 -3.81 4.16 -0.90
C PHE A 26 -4.57 4.82 -2.04
N SER A 27 -5.27 5.91 -1.77
CA SER A 27 -6.05 6.63 -2.78
C SER A 27 -5.20 7.72 -3.43
N PHE A 28 -5.28 7.85 -4.75
CA PHE A 28 -4.56 8.85 -5.53
C PHE A 28 -5.40 9.34 -6.72
N GLU A 29 -5.04 10.51 -7.25
CA GLU A 29 -5.65 11.06 -8.45
C GLU A 29 -4.77 10.73 -9.66
N THR A 30 -5.39 10.40 -10.79
CA THR A 30 -4.65 10.05 -12.02
C THR A 30 -3.82 11.27 -12.45
N GLY A 31 -2.54 11.05 -12.79
CA GLY A 31 -1.59 12.11 -13.08
C GLY A 31 -0.83 12.66 -11.87
N HIS A 32 -1.20 12.29 -10.64
CA HIS A 32 -0.46 12.68 -9.43
C HIS A 32 0.55 11.60 -8.99
N THR A 33 1.70 12.04 -8.48
CA THR A 33 2.76 11.17 -7.94
C THR A 33 2.66 10.94 -6.44
N THR A 34 1.61 11.47 -5.79
CA THR A 34 1.41 11.43 -4.34
C THR A 34 0.06 10.85 -4.00
N PHE A 35 -0.01 10.16 -2.86
CA PHE A 35 -1.29 9.69 -2.31
C PHE A 35 -2.06 10.85 -1.70
N LYS A 36 -3.36 10.90 -1.99
CA LYS A 36 -4.31 11.86 -1.42
C LYS A 36 -4.72 11.44 0.00
N SER A 37 -4.87 10.14 0.21
CA SER A 37 -5.27 9.57 1.50
C SER A 37 -4.82 8.13 1.62
N ILE A 38 -4.49 7.71 2.84
CA ILE A 38 -4.10 6.34 3.15
C ILE A 38 -5.04 5.85 4.25
N ASN A 39 -5.79 4.79 3.98
CA ASN A 39 -6.55 4.06 4.98
C ASN A 39 -5.79 2.77 5.26
N TRP A 40 -5.30 2.60 6.48
CA TRP A 40 -4.41 1.49 6.80
C TRP A 40 -5.12 0.15 7.00
N GLY A 41 -6.45 0.14 7.17
CA GLY A 41 -7.21 -1.08 7.45
C GLY A 41 -6.58 -1.87 8.60
N GLY A 42 -6.31 -3.16 8.35
CA GLY A 42 -5.67 -4.07 9.32
C GLY A 42 -4.19 -3.79 9.57
N ALA A 43 -3.54 -2.85 8.88
CA ALA A 43 -2.19 -2.40 9.23
C ALA A 43 -2.17 -1.48 10.47
N GLU A 44 -3.33 -0.95 10.88
CA GLU A 44 -3.50 -0.24 12.17
C GLU A 44 -3.93 -1.17 13.30
N GLU A 45 -4.57 -2.28 12.96
CA GLU A 45 -4.97 -3.32 13.89
C GLU A 45 -3.73 -4.12 14.31
N GLN A 46 -3.02 -3.55 15.28
CA GLN A 46 -1.76 -4.01 15.79
C GLN A 46 -1.80 -5.53 16.07
N LEU A 47 -1.07 -6.30 15.25
CA LEU A 47 -0.45 -7.59 15.61
C LEU A 47 -1.35 -8.80 15.91
N SER A 48 -2.65 -8.82 15.62
CA SER A 48 -3.46 -10.05 15.84
C SER A 48 -3.24 -11.14 14.78
N SER A 49 -2.68 -10.82 13.60
CA SER A 49 -2.55 -11.77 12.47
C SER A 49 -1.14 -12.32 12.24
N GLY A 50 -0.17 -12.09 13.13
CA GLY A 50 1.15 -12.72 13.08
C GLY A 50 2.10 -12.26 11.95
N LEU A 51 1.70 -11.29 11.11
CA LEU A 51 2.54 -10.71 10.06
C LEU A 51 2.99 -9.30 10.44
N ASP A 52 4.28 -9.15 10.73
CA ASP A 52 4.92 -7.87 11.08
C ASP A 52 5.21 -7.06 9.81
N TYR A 53 4.18 -6.55 9.11
CA TYR A 53 4.39 -5.64 7.99
C TYR A 53 4.62 -4.21 8.48
N ARG A 54 5.74 -3.59 8.09
CA ARG A 54 6.03 -2.20 8.43
C ARG A 54 5.28 -1.24 7.52
N LYS A 55 4.59 -0.25 8.11
CA LYS A 55 3.87 0.81 7.38
C LYS A 55 4.79 1.52 6.37
N ASP A 56 6.03 1.83 6.76
CA ASP A 56 7.03 2.46 5.89
C ASP A 56 7.36 1.62 4.64
N ASP A 57 7.52 0.30 4.79
CA ASP A 57 7.78 -0.59 3.66
C ASP A 57 6.56 -0.67 2.72
N ILE A 58 5.33 -0.69 3.28
CA ILE A 58 4.09 -0.64 2.50
C ILE A 58 3.99 0.66 1.71
N ILE A 59 4.25 1.82 2.33
CA ILE A 59 4.25 3.12 1.65
C ILE A 59 5.29 3.14 0.53
N ARG A 60 6.51 2.71 0.82
CA ARG A 60 7.61 2.74 -0.16
C ARG A 60 7.25 1.95 -1.41
N VAL A 61 6.73 0.73 -1.25
CA VAL A 61 6.35 -0.11 -2.39
C VAL A 61 5.11 0.45 -3.11
N ALA A 62 4.13 0.98 -2.37
CA ALA A 62 2.98 1.63 -2.98
C ALA A 62 3.40 2.85 -3.82
N GLN A 63 4.32 3.70 -3.35
CA GLN A 63 4.83 4.86 -4.10
C GLN A 63 5.59 4.44 -5.37
N GLN A 64 6.36 3.36 -5.29
CA GLN A 64 7.04 2.80 -6.47
C GLN A 64 6.03 2.32 -7.52
N LEU A 65 4.93 1.72 -7.10
CA LEU A 65 3.84 1.31 -8.00
C LEU A 65 3.16 2.52 -8.63
N LEU A 66 2.82 3.54 -7.83
CA LEU A 66 2.20 4.78 -8.33
C LEU A 66 3.08 5.47 -9.39
N SER A 67 4.39 5.51 -9.16
CA SER A 67 5.35 6.13 -10.09
C SER A 67 5.49 5.39 -11.41
N LYS A 68 5.09 4.11 -11.47
CA LYS A 68 5.12 3.27 -12.68
C LYS A 68 3.80 3.31 -13.46
N LEU A 69 2.75 3.93 -12.93
CA LEU A 69 1.47 4.01 -13.63
C LEU A 69 1.57 4.98 -14.81
N PRO A 70 0.93 4.65 -15.95
CA PRO A 70 0.81 5.59 -17.06
C PRO A 70 0.02 6.83 -16.58
N ARG A 71 0.51 8.01 -16.95
CA ARG A 71 -0.07 9.30 -16.57
C ARG A 71 -1.13 9.73 -17.58
#